data_AF-A0A8B6GB47-F1
#
_entry.id   AF-A0A8B6GB47-F1
#
_cell.length_a   1.000
_cell.length_b   1.000
_cell.length_c   1.000
_cell.angle_alpha   90.00
_cell.angle_beta   90.00
_cell.angle_gamma   90.00
#
_symmetry.space_group_name_H-M   'P 1'
#
loop_
_entity.id
_entity.type
_entity.pdbx_description
1 polymer ?
#
loop_
_entity_poly.entity_id
_entity_poly.type
_entity_poly.pdbx_seq_one_letter_code
_entity_poly.pdbx_strand_id
1 'polypeptide(L)'
;MWHKNTPNKSAKVQRLLFFISTCIVLISVIVGKSNLLIITICPYKWFDRWEDEKVKKRGGEYDGLKNAIGRQMLNQVIQMFPQIEDKIAYTDVGSPLSNKYYLGFDKGEMYGLDHTMQRFSPEVSSELRAQTDIPGLFLTGQDISTCGFTGAMFGGMFCAGAVLNRKLHNDLETLVKEIRKNNDTKKKSL
;
A
#
# COMPACT_ATOMS: atom_id res chain seq x y z
N MET A 1 -10.83 37.34 -0.76
CA MET A 1 -12.12 37.33 -0.05
C MET A 1 -12.23 36.02 0.70
N TRP A 2 -12.15 35.88 2.02
CA TRP A 2 -11.99 36.80 3.15
C TRP A 2 -11.15 36.04 4.18
N HIS A 3 -10.06 36.66 4.62
CA HIS A 3 -9.41 36.33 5.88
C HIS A 3 -10.35 36.73 7.03
N LYS A 4 -10.51 35.86 8.02
CA LYS A 4 -10.67 36.27 9.42
C LYS A 4 -9.74 35.44 10.28
N ASN A 5 -8.66 36.09 10.68
CA ASN A 5 -7.83 35.70 11.83
C ASN A 5 -8.55 36.16 13.09
N THR A 6 -8.61 35.31 14.12
CA THR A 6 -8.35 35.66 15.54
C THR A 6 -8.21 34.37 16.37
N PRO A 7 -7.48 34.40 17.51
CA PRO A 7 -6.53 33.35 17.85
C PRO A 7 -6.84 32.58 19.14
N ASN A 8 -6.10 31.46 19.29
CA ASN A 8 -5.69 30.82 20.54
C ASN A 8 -6.74 30.00 21.32
N LYS A 9 -6.52 28.68 21.35
CA LYS A 9 -6.28 27.89 22.58
C LYS A 9 -5.96 26.44 22.20
N SER A 10 -4.69 26.08 22.36
CA SER A 10 -4.17 24.70 22.55
C SER A 10 -4.97 23.54 21.95
N ALA A 11 -5.08 23.50 20.62
CA ALA A 11 -5.27 22.21 19.95
C ALA A 11 -3.94 21.46 20.07
N LYS A 12 -3.81 20.66 21.13
CA LYS A 12 -2.85 19.56 21.16
C LYS A 12 -2.97 18.85 19.82
N VAL A 13 -1.96 19.01 18.97
CA VAL A 13 -1.77 18.20 17.77
C VAL A 13 -1.70 16.77 18.28
N GLN A 14 -2.84 16.09 18.27
CA GLN A 14 -2.89 14.65 18.45
C GLN A 14 -2.05 14.10 17.30
N ARG A 15 -0.84 13.65 17.66
CA ARG A 15 0.01 12.74 16.90
C ARG A 15 -0.89 11.66 16.31
N LEU A 16 -1.32 11.86 15.07
CA LEU A 16 -1.99 10.86 14.27
C LEU A 16 -0.89 9.91 13.79
N LEU A 17 -0.53 8.97 14.66
CA LEU A 17 0.27 7.80 14.30
C LEU A 17 -0.55 7.02 13.27
N PHE A 18 -0.13 7.09 12.00
CA PHE A 18 -0.77 6.41 10.90
C PHE A 18 -0.47 4.91 10.98
N PHE A 19 -1.21 4.18 11.81
CA PHE A 19 -1.25 2.72 11.67
C PHE A 19 -1.98 2.38 10.37
N ILE A 20 -1.24 2.24 9.26
CA ILE A 20 -1.79 1.79 7.97
C ILE A 20 -2.06 0.30 8.07
N SER A 21 -3.17 -0.02 8.71
CA SER A 21 -3.75 -1.35 8.67
C SER A 21 -5.00 -1.20 7.81
N THR A 22 -5.24 -2.10 6.86
CA THR A 22 -6.14 -1.83 5.73
C THR A 22 -7.27 -2.85 5.70
N CYS A 23 -8.51 -2.38 5.57
CA CYS A 23 -9.66 -3.24 5.27
C CYS A 23 -9.93 -3.19 3.78
N ILE A 24 -10.18 -4.37 3.19
CA ILE A 24 -10.41 -4.55 1.77
C ILE A 24 -11.81 -5.12 1.58
N VAL A 25 -12.67 -4.42 0.85
CA VAL A 25 -13.91 -5.01 0.34
C VAL A 25 -13.64 -5.42 -1.11
N LEU A 26 -13.67 -6.72 -1.38
CA LEU A 26 -13.47 -7.28 -2.72
C LEU A 26 -14.82 -7.75 -3.27
N ILE A 27 -15.13 -7.33 -4.48
CA ILE A 27 -16.28 -7.82 -5.27
C ILE A 27 -15.69 -8.67 -6.41
N SER A 28 -16.17 -9.92 -6.55
CA SER A 28 -15.53 -10.98 -7.36
C SER A 28 -15.95 -11.01 -8.84
N VAL A 29 -15.01 -11.51 -9.68
CA VAL A 29 -15.08 -11.58 -11.15
C VAL A 29 -16.14 -12.57 -11.64
N ILE A 30 -17.09 -12.09 -12.44
CA ILE A 30 -18.03 -12.88 -13.23
C ILE A 30 -18.04 -12.29 -14.65
N VAL A 31 -18.10 -13.13 -15.69
CA VAL A 31 -18.18 -12.67 -17.09
C VAL A 31 -19.39 -11.74 -17.26
N GLY A 32 -19.19 -10.56 -17.84
CA GLY A 32 -20.24 -9.54 -17.97
C GLY A 32 -20.56 -8.77 -16.68
N LYS A 33 -19.78 -8.93 -15.61
CA LYS A 33 -19.86 -8.14 -14.38
C LYS A 33 -18.59 -7.31 -14.17
N SER A 34 -18.74 -6.20 -13.45
CA SER A 34 -17.63 -5.34 -13.04
C SER A 34 -17.28 -5.59 -11.58
N ASN A 35 -16.01 -5.40 -11.23
CA ASN A 35 -15.54 -5.48 -9.85
C ASN A 35 -15.30 -4.09 -9.29
N LEU A 36 -15.65 -3.90 -8.03
CA LEU A 36 -15.32 -2.71 -7.26
C LEU A 36 -14.47 -3.14 -6.06
N LEU A 37 -13.34 -2.46 -5.89
CA LEU A 37 -12.45 -2.61 -4.75
C LEU A 37 -12.57 -1.35 -3.89
N ILE A 38 -12.99 -1.52 -2.64
CA ILE A 38 -13.08 -0.41 -1.68
C ILE A 38 -12.04 -0.67 -0.59
N ILE A 39 -11.17 0.31 -0.38
CA ILE A 39 -10.06 0.22 0.57
C ILE A 39 -10.18 1.34 1.59
N THR A 40 -10.01 1.02 2.86
CA THR A 40 -9.94 2.03 3.93
C THR A 40 -8.85 1.68 4.94
N ILE A 41 -8.43 2.68 5.71
CA ILE A 41 -7.59 2.49 6.89
C ILE A 41 -8.46 1.92 8.02
N CYS A 42 -7.95 0.89 8.69
CA CYS A 42 -8.58 0.16 9.76
C CYS A 42 -7.51 -0.39 10.72
N PRO A 43 -7.42 0.09 11.98
CA PRO A 43 -6.37 -0.30 12.91
C PRO A 43 -6.29 -1.80 13.19
N TYR A 44 -5.07 -2.36 13.15
CA TYR A 44 -4.82 -3.78 13.44
C TYR A 44 -5.36 -4.19 14.82
N LYS A 45 -5.20 -3.30 15.81
CA LYS A 45 -5.65 -3.46 17.20
C LYS A 45 -7.15 -3.76 17.34
N TRP A 46 -7.97 -3.45 16.34
CA TRP A 46 -9.39 -3.82 16.40
C TRP A 46 -9.62 -5.32 16.19
N PHE A 47 -8.62 -6.04 15.67
CA PHE A 47 -8.70 -7.46 15.33
C PHE A 47 -7.66 -8.32 16.05
N ASP A 48 -6.72 -7.75 16.80
CA ASP A 48 -5.58 -8.48 17.40
C ASP A 48 -5.98 -9.67 18.28
N ARG A 49 -7.11 -9.58 18.99
CA ARG A 49 -7.66 -10.68 19.81
C ARG A 49 -7.97 -11.99 19.05
N TRP A 50 -8.02 -11.95 17.72
CA TRP A 50 -8.22 -13.16 16.88
C TRP A 50 -6.99 -13.50 16.03
N GLU A 51 -5.81 -12.97 16.36
CA GLU A 51 -4.57 -13.18 15.61
C GLU A 51 -4.20 -14.67 15.51
N ASP A 52 -4.31 -15.40 16.62
CA ASP A 52 -3.97 -16.83 16.71
C ASP A 52 -5.11 -17.77 16.26
N GLU A 53 -6.27 -17.21 15.95
CA GLU A 53 -7.43 -17.98 15.51
C GLU A 53 -7.31 -18.43 14.04
N LYS A 54 -7.79 -19.64 13.74
CA LYS A 54 -7.70 -20.22 12.41
C LYS A 54 -8.45 -19.37 11.38
N VAL A 55 -7.82 -19.13 10.22
CA VAL A 55 -8.44 -18.42 9.09
C VAL A 55 -9.80 -19.04 8.73
N LYS A 56 -10.78 -18.20 8.41
CA LYS A 56 -12.19 -18.58 8.19
C LYS A 56 -12.91 -19.23 9.38
N LYS A 57 -12.28 -19.29 10.57
CA LYS A 57 -12.85 -19.84 11.80
C LYS A 57 -12.62 -18.94 13.02
N ARG A 58 -12.62 -17.62 12.83
CA ARG A 58 -12.40 -16.61 13.89
C ARG A 58 -13.66 -16.25 14.70
N GLY A 59 -14.78 -16.92 14.42
CA GLY A 59 -16.03 -16.76 15.14
C GLY A 59 -16.90 -15.59 14.68
N GLY A 60 -18.16 -15.60 15.11
CA GLY A 60 -19.17 -14.64 14.65
C GLY A 60 -18.92 -13.19 15.08
N GLU A 61 -18.21 -12.96 16.18
CA GLU A 61 -17.87 -11.61 16.64
C GLU A 61 -16.86 -10.93 15.69
N TYR A 62 -15.85 -11.68 15.22
CA TYR A 62 -14.90 -11.22 14.21
C TYR A 62 -15.62 -10.88 12.90
N ASP A 63 -16.46 -11.80 12.41
CA ASP A 63 -17.20 -11.59 11.17
C ASP A 63 -18.19 -10.44 11.30
N GLY A 64 -18.83 -10.28 12.46
CA GLY A 64 -19.75 -9.18 12.76
C GLY A 64 -19.07 -7.82 12.66
N LEU A 65 -17.92 -7.65 13.32
CA LEU A 65 -17.13 -6.41 13.27
C LEU A 65 -16.66 -6.10 11.84
N LYS A 66 -16.04 -7.08 11.19
CA LYS A 66 -15.52 -6.97 9.82
C LYS A 66 -16.63 -6.57 8.83
N ASN A 67 -17.78 -7.25 8.90
CA ASN A 67 -18.92 -6.99 8.01
C ASN A 67 -19.64 -5.68 8.36
N ALA A 68 -19.62 -5.21 9.62
CA ALA A 68 -20.13 -3.89 9.97
C ALA A 68 -19.33 -2.77 9.28
N ILE A 69 -18.00 -2.86 9.31
CA ILE A 69 -17.11 -1.91 8.62
C ILE A 69 -17.35 -1.96 7.10
N GLY A 70 -17.37 -3.16 6.50
CA GLY A 70 -17.61 -3.31 5.07
C GLY A 70 -18.97 -2.76 4.62
N ARG A 71 -20.04 -2.95 5.41
CA ARG A 71 -21.35 -2.35 5.13
C ARG A 71 -21.32 -0.82 5.19
N GLN A 72 -20.63 -0.23 6.16
CA GLN A 72 -20.49 1.23 6.21
C GLN A 72 -19.75 1.78 4.99
N MET A 73 -18.66 1.12 4.57
CA MET A 73 -17.93 1.48 3.35
C MET A 73 -18.82 1.40 2.11
N LEU A 74 -19.58 0.31 1.98
CA LEU A 74 -20.49 0.12 0.85
C LEU A 74 -21.61 1.17 0.82
N ASN A 75 -22.19 1.50 1.97
CA ASN A 75 -23.22 2.53 2.07
C ASN A 75 -22.72 3.90 1.58
N GLN A 76 -21.46 4.25 1.88
CA GLN A 76 -20.84 5.48 1.36
C GLN A 76 -20.72 5.45 -0.17
N VAL A 77 -20.34 4.31 -0.75
CA VAL A 77 -20.28 4.16 -2.20
C VAL A 77 -21.67 4.27 -2.82
N ILE A 78 -22.69 3.63 -2.25
CA ILE A 78 -24.08 3.71 -2.74
C ILE A 78 -24.59 5.15 -2.68
N GLN A 79 -24.26 5.91 -1.64
CA GLN A 79 -24.59 7.34 -1.57
C GLN A 79 -23.99 8.16 -2.72
N MET A 80 -22.76 7.83 -3.14
CA MET A 80 -22.10 8.50 -4.27
C MET A 80 -22.58 7.99 -5.63
N PHE A 81 -22.95 6.71 -5.71
CA PHE A 81 -23.33 6.02 -6.94
C PHE A 81 -24.61 5.19 -6.73
N PRO A 82 -25.79 5.82 -6.54
CA PRO A 82 -27.02 5.10 -6.21
C PRO A 82 -27.40 4.01 -7.23
N GLN A 83 -27.02 4.21 -8.50
CA GLN A 83 -27.30 3.30 -9.61
C GLN A 83 -26.63 1.92 -9.52
N ILE A 84 -25.84 1.66 -8.47
CA ILE A 84 -25.17 0.37 -8.27
C ILE A 84 -25.91 -0.52 -7.26
N GLU A 85 -26.79 0.03 -6.42
CA GLU A 85 -27.37 -0.67 -5.26
C GLU A 85 -28.06 -1.99 -5.66
N ASP A 86 -28.88 -1.95 -6.71
CA ASP A 86 -29.61 -3.08 -7.28
C ASP A 86 -28.72 -4.00 -8.15
N LYS A 87 -27.46 -3.64 -8.37
CA LYS A 87 -26.50 -4.38 -9.22
C LYS A 87 -25.46 -5.16 -8.43
N ILE A 88 -25.47 -5.05 -7.10
CA ILE A 88 -24.53 -5.75 -6.23
C ILE A 88 -24.91 -7.22 -6.15
N ALA A 89 -24.13 -8.07 -6.81
CA ALA A 89 -24.36 -9.52 -6.80
C ALA A 89 -23.70 -10.24 -5.62
N TYR A 90 -22.58 -9.71 -5.12
CA TYR A 90 -21.77 -10.35 -4.08
C TYR A 90 -20.87 -9.33 -3.40
N THR A 91 -20.61 -9.52 -2.11
CA THR A 91 -19.68 -8.70 -1.31
C THR A 91 -18.83 -9.59 -0.42
N ASP A 92 -17.51 -9.44 -0.48
CA ASP A 92 -16.58 -10.04 0.48
C ASP A 92 -15.77 -8.95 1.19
N VAL A 93 -15.45 -9.19 2.46
CA VAL A 93 -14.72 -8.25 3.31
C VAL A 93 -13.53 -8.95 3.94
N GLY A 94 -12.35 -8.40 3.71
CA GLY A 94 -11.09 -8.74 4.36
C GLY A 94 -10.78 -7.79 5.51
N SER A 95 -10.02 -8.29 6.49
CA SER A 95 -9.49 -7.49 7.60
C SER A 95 -7.96 -7.49 7.58
N PRO A 96 -7.29 -6.71 8.44
CA PRO A 96 -5.84 -6.79 8.60
C PRO A 96 -5.31 -8.19 8.88
N LEU A 97 -6.05 -9.01 9.63
CA LEU A 97 -5.70 -10.42 9.86
C LEU A 97 -5.83 -11.29 8.60
N SER A 98 -6.67 -10.90 7.64
CA SER A 98 -6.69 -11.54 6.32
C SER A 98 -5.41 -11.21 5.55
N ASN A 99 -4.98 -9.95 5.56
CA ASN A 99 -3.73 -9.53 4.91
C ASN A 99 -2.52 -10.21 5.55
N LYS A 100 -2.45 -10.28 6.89
CA LYS A 100 -1.39 -11.01 7.60
C LYS A 100 -1.29 -12.46 7.14
N TYR A 101 -2.42 -13.15 7.06
CA TYR A 101 -2.45 -14.56 6.68
C TYR A 101 -2.08 -14.78 5.20
N TYR A 102 -2.67 -14.01 4.28
CA TYR A 102 -2.53 -14.27 2.84
C TYR A 102 -1.29 -13.62 2.21
N LEU A 103 -0.81 -12.50 2.77
CA LEU A 103 0.29 -11.71 2.20
C LEU A 103 1.54 -11.71 3.07
N GLY A 104 1.48 -12.25 4.30
CA GLY A 104 2.63 -12.33 5.20
C GLY A 104 3.03 -11.02 5.88
N PHE A 105 2.18 -10.00 5.81
CA PHE A 105 2.40 -8.71 6.48
C PHE A 105 2.18 -8.81 7.99
N ASP A 106 3.13 -8.39 8.82
CA ASP A 106 3.09 -8.68 10.26
C ASP A 106 1.89 -8.05 10.97
N LYS A 107 1.47 -6.86 10.56
CA LYS A 107 0.29 -6.14 11.08
C LYS A 107 -0.73 -5.81 9.98
N GLY A 108 -0.73 -6.61 8.91
CA GLY A 108 -1.66 -6.50 7.79
C GLY A 108 -1.45 -5.24 6.93
N GLU A 109 -0.28 -4.62 7.03
CA GLU A 109 0.14 -3.41 6.31
C GLU A 109 0.28 -3.66 4.80
N MET A 110 -0.41 -2.88 3.96
CA MET A 110 -0.27 -3.04 2.50
C MET A 110 0.93 -2.27 1.92
N TYR A 111 1.40 -1.26 2.64
CA TYR A 111 2.41 -0.29 2.17
C TYR A 111 3.75 -0.40 2.92
N GLY A 112 3.99 -1.54 3.57
CA GLY A 112 5.22 -1.80 4.31
C GLY A 112 5.31 -0.95 5.57
N LEU A 113 6.52 -0.52 5.92
CA LEU A 113 6.81 0.25 7.12
C LEU A 113 5.97 1.55 7.20
N ASP A 114 5.70 2.01 8.42
CA ASP A 114 4.92 3.23 8.62
C ASP A 114 5.65 4.49 8.09
N HIS A 115 4.91 5.40 7.45
CA HIS A 115 5.44 6.62 6.84
C HIS A 115 5.57 7.74 7.86
N THR A 116 6.29 7.47 8.93
CA THR A 116 6.60 8.46 9.96
C THR A 116 7.78 9.34 9.51
N MET A 117 7.89 10.54 10.09
CA MET A 117 9.10 11.37 9.88
C MET A 117 10.38 10.63 10.28
N GLN A 118 10.30 9.77 11.30
CA GLN A 118 11.43 8.99 11.79
C GLN A 118 11.92 7.98 10.73
N ARG A 119 11.00 7.35 9.98
CA ARG A 119 11.35 6.42 8.89
C ARG A 119 12.26 7.08 7.86
N PHE A 120 12.02 8.35 7.54
CA PHE A 120 12.78 9.11 6.55
C PHE A 120 13.93 9.92 7.14
N SER A 121 14.30 9.65 8.40
CA SER A 121 15.50 10.24 8.99
C SER A 121 16.76 9.68 8.29
N PRO A 122 17.87 10.44 8.25
CA PRO A 122 19.12 9.97 7.65
C PRO A 122 19.62 8.65 8.25
N GLU A 123 19.46 8.49 9.57
CA GLU A 123 19.83 7.28 10.31
C GLU A 123 19.06 6.06 9.80
N VAL A 124 17.73 6.08 9.87
CA VAL A 124 16.88 4.95 9.43
C VAL A 124 17.02 4.71 7.92
N SER A 125 17.15 5.76 7.11
CA SER A 125 17.36 5.62 5.66
C SER A 125 18.71 4.95 5.33
N SER A 126 19.72 5.10 6.20
CA SER A 126 21.01 4.42 6.04
C SER A 126 20.96 2.93 6.39
N GLU A 127 19.97 2.51 7.18
CA GLU A 127 19.70 1.10 7.53
C GLU A 127 18.78 0.44 6.49
N LEU A 128 17.76 1.17 6.02
CA LEU A 128 16.82 0.75 4.98
C LEU A 128 17.41 0.89 3.56
N ARG A 129 18.56 0.24 3.33
CA ARG A 129 19.27 0.24 2.05
C ARG A 129 19.44 -1.19 1.51
N ALA A 130 19.74 -1.28 0.22
CA ALA A 130 19.91 -2.55 -0.48
C ALA A 130 21.07 -3.41 0.07
N GLN A 131 22.21 -2.81 0.34
CA GLN A 131 23.36 -3.53 0.89
C GLN A 131 23.17 -3.72 2.39
N THR A 132 23.55 -4.85 2.97
CA THR A 132 23.58 -5.03 4.44
C THR A 132 25.02 -5.12 4.93
N ASP A 133 25.21 -5.16 6.25
CA ASP A 133 26.53 -5.39 6.86
C ASP A 133 26.93 -6.87 6.86
N ILE A 134 26.01 -7.76 6.46
CA ILE A 134 26.26 -9.19 6.29
C ILE A 134 26.69 -9.43 4.83
N PRO A 135 27.93 -9.92 4.60
CA PRO A 135 28.42 -10.17 3.24
C PRO A 135 27.52 -11.16 2.49
N GLY A 136 27.11 -10.78 1.28
CA GLY A 136 26.26 -11.59 0.42
C GLY A 136 24.76 -11.49 0.71
N LEU A 137 24.34 -10.76 1.74
CA LEU A 137 22.93 -10.50 2.03
C LEU A 137 22.53 -9.11 1.53
N PHE A 138 21.50 -9.07 0.68
CA PHE A 138 20.94 -7.85 0.10
C PHE A 138 19.45 -7.76 0.35
N LEU A 139 18.96 -6.54 0.56
CA LEU A 139 17.55 -6.23 0.76
C LEU A 139 16.94 -5.64 -0.52
N THR A 140 15.65 -5.91 -0.72
CA THR A 140 14.87 -5.37 -1.82
C THR A 140 13.42 -5.15 -1.40
N GLY A 141 12.57 -4.65 -2.30
CA GLY A 141 11.18 -4.34 -2.05
C GLY A 141 10.96 -2.89 -1.64
N GLN A 142 9.72 -2.57 -1.26
CA GLN A 142 9.27 -1.20 -1.04
C GLN A 142 9.93 -0.52 0.17
N ASP A 143 10.32 -1.29 1.19
CA ASP A 143 10.78 -0.71 2.45
C ASP A 143 12.16 -0.05 2.38
N ILE A 144 13.01 -0.48 1.44
CA ILE A 144 14.31 0.16 1.20
C ILE A 144 14.23 1.43 0.34
N SER A 145 13.02 1.86 -0.03
CA SER A 145 12.79 3.08 -0.79
C SER A 145 11.55 3.82 -0.26
N THR A 146 10.38 3.48 -0.76
CA THR A 146 9.08 4.02 -0.36
C THR A 146 7.99 3.03 -0.70
N CYS A 147 6.77 3.25 -0.23
CA CYS A 147 5.69 2.31 -0.47
C CYS A 147 5.21 2.21 -1.93
N GLY A 148 4.47 1.14 -2.18
CA GLY A 148 3.75 0.92 -3.42
C GLY A 148 4.62 0.29 -4.50
N PHE A 149 3.98 0.03 -5.65
CA PHE A 149 4.58 -0.68 -6.78
C PHE A 149 5.87 -0.02 -7.28
N THR A 150 5.85 1.31 -7.46
CA THR A 150 7.00 2.06 -7.93
C THR A 150 8.16 2.00 -6.94
N GLY A 151 7.89 2.12 -5.63
CA GLY A 151 8.92 1.99 -4.61
C GLY A 151 9.53 0.58 -4.55
N ALA A 152 8.71 -0.46 -4.70
CA ALA A 152 9.19 -1.84 -4.82
C ALA A 152 10.06 -2.05 -6.08
N MET A 153 9.66 -1.46 -7.22
CA MET A 153 10.43 -1.50 -8.46
C MET A 153 11.81 -0.84 -8.29
N PHE A 154 11.87 0.35 -7.69
CA PHE A 154 13.14 1.01 -7.40
C PHE A 154 13.97 0.23 -6.38
N GLY A 155 13.35 -0.36 -5.36
CA GLY A 155 14.04 -1.26 -4.44
C GLY A 155 14.66 -2.48 -5.14
N GLY A 156 13.98 -3.05 -6.13
CA GLY A 156 14.54 -4.06 -7.03
C GLY A 156 15.79 -3.58 -7.76
N MET A 157 15.71 -2.39 -8.35
CA MET A 157 16.81 -1.76 -9.07
C MET A 157 18.01 -1.44 -8.17
N PHE A 158 17.78 -0.92 -6.96
CA PHE A 158 18.84 -0.65 -6.00
C PHE A 158 19.54 -1.92 -5.52
N CYS A 159 18.76 -2.98 -5.25
CA CYS A 159 19.30 -4.30 -4.92
C CYS A 159 20.20 -4.84 -6.03
N ALA A 160 19.71 -4.89 -7.27
CA ALA A 160 20.50 -5.37 -8.40
C ALA A 160 21.75 -4.50 -8.63
N GLY A 161 21.66 -3.18 -8.41
CA GLY A 161 22.80 -2.27 -8.50
C GLY A 161 23.85 -2.55 -7.42
N ALA A 162 23.43 -2.83 -6.19
CA ALA A 162 24.31 -3.22 -5.11
C ALA A 162 25.01 -4.57 -5.37
N VAL A 163 24.27 -5.57 -5.88
CA VAL A 163 24.83 -6.89 -6.24
C VAL A 163 25.86 -6.79 -7.36
N LEU A 164 25.57 -5.99 -8.40
CA LEU A 164 26.44 -5.83 -9.57
C LEU A 164 27.55 -4.80 -9.37
N ASN A 165 27.55 -4.08 -8.23
CA ASN A 165 28.39 -2.90 -7.99
C ASN A 165 28.29 -1.87 -9.15
N ARG A 166 27.06 -1.59 -9.60
CA ARG A 166 26.77 -0.77 -10.79
C ARG A 166 25.59 0.17 -10.57
N LYS A 167 25.66 1.37 -11.15
CA LYS A 167 24.57 2.37 -11.07
C LYS A 167 23.50 2.10 -12.12
N LEU A 168 22.72 1.03 -11.93
CA LEU A 168 21.73 0.55 -12.91
C LEU A 168 20.73 1.61 -13.38
N HIS A 169 20.35 2.54 -12.52
CA HIS A 169 19.47 3.65 -12.88
C HIS A 169 20.05 4.48 -14.03
N ASN A 170 21.34 4.83 -13.94
CA ASN A 170 22.02 5.64 -14.95
C ASN A 170 22.18 4.89 -16.27
N ASP A 171 22.42 3.57 -16.19
CA ASP A 171 22.54 2.74 -17.39
C ASP A 171 21.19 2.63 -18.10
N LEU A 172 20.10 2.47 -17.34
CA LEU A 172 18.75 2.42 -17.88
C LEU A 172 18.38 3.75 -18.54
N GLU A 173 18.68 4.89 -17.89
CA GLU A 173 18.47 6.21 -18.49
C GLU A 173 19.23 6.37 -19.80
N THR A 174 20.49 5.93 -19.84
CA THR A 174 21.34 6.01 -21.04
C THR A 174 20.74 5.18 -22.16
N LEU A 175 20.37 3.93 -21.86
CA LEU A 175 19.74 3.02 -22.83
C LEU A 175 18.42 3.58 -23.38
N VAL A 176 17.57 4.15 -22.53
CA VAL A 176 16.30 4.76 -22.96
C VAL A 176 16.55 5.94 -23.90
N LYS A 177 17.56 6.78 -23.63
CA LYS A 177 17.95 7.90 -24.52
C LYS A 177 18.42 7.39 -25.88
N GLU A 178 19.25 6.34 -25.91
CA GLU A 178 19.73 5.73 -27.15
C GLU A 178 18.59 5.12 -27.99
N ILE A 179 17.69 4.37 -27.36
CA ILE A 179 16.52 3.78 -28.04
C ILE A 179 15.64 4.87 -28.66
N ARG A 180 15.35 5.95 -27.92
CA ARG A 180 14.56 7.08 -28.43
C ARG A 180 15.22 7.73 -29.64
N LYS A 181 16.52 8.01 -29.55
CA LYS A 181 17.31 8.58 -30.67
C LYS A 181 17.27 7.69 -31.91
N ASN A 182 17.41 6.37 -31.73
CA ASN A 182 17.37 5.40 -32.83
C ASN A 182 15.97 5.34 -33.48
N ASN A 183 14.90 5.42 -32.70
CA ASN A 183 13.53 5.45 -33.21
C ASN A 183 13.23 6.73 -33.98
N ASP A 184 13.67 7.88 -33.49
CA ASP A 184 13.52 9.16 -34.20
C ASP A 184 14.28 9.19 -35.52
N THR A 185 15.46 8.56 -35.56
CA THR A 185 16.27 8.43 -36.78
C THR A 185 15.55 7.55 -37.81
N LYS A 186 15.00 6.40 -37.40
CA LYS A 186 14.21 5.51 -38.28
C LYS A 186 12.94 6.18 -38.81
N LYS A 187 12.28 7.01 -37.99
CA LYS A 187 11.06 7.73 -38.41
C LYS A 187 11.35 8.84 -39.42
N LYS A 188 12.55 9.42 -39.40
CA LYS A 188 13.00 10.43 -40.39
C LYS A 188 13.49 9.82 -41.71
N SER A 189 13.81 8.53 -41.73
CA SER A 189 14.24 7.80 -42.93
C SER A 189 13.10 7.09 -43.68
N LEU A 190 11.86 7.21 -43.20
CA LEU A 190 10.61 6.74 -43.82
C LEU A 190 9.83 7.94 -44.35
#